data_AF-A0A5D3YJS1-F1
#
_entry.id   AF-A0A5D3YJS1-F1
#
_cell.length_a   1.000
_cell.length_b   1.000
_cell.length_c   1.000
_cell.angle_alpha   90.00
_cell.angle_beta   90.00
_cell.angle_gamma   90.00
#
_symmetry.space_group_name_H-M   'P 1'
#
loop_
_entity.id
_entity.type
_entity.pdbx_description
1 polymer ?
#
loop_
_entity_poly.entity_id
_entity_poly.type
_entity_poly.pdbx_seq_one_letter_code
_entity_poly.pdbx_strand_id
1 'polypeptide(L)'
;MYANLAKMKKIMLSGRLHKLQQSSFRQRMRGCLLLVCMLLFASVANAQFEKPEFKKITADQHEQFSQQFEDINWTGRGLYDNTDLDDIKTNKIRAKLQAAFGNPTKTLEDLINTKGFRPGKAIQFEYWFTVNDSIPMMVLDVDGPFTDGLVFGGASKYIDLMPQIKRSFVRKLMNIEEPGDYSDYFYSPEREQWFRVEYKNGEYKTEKISSPNGMDINYDQ
;
A
#
# COMPACT_ATOMS: atom_id res chain seq x y z
N MET A 1 5.81 82.33 32.50
CA MET A 1 6.40 81.57 31.38
C MET A 1 6.72 80.09 31.69
N TYR A 2 6.63 79.60 32.94
CA TYR A 2 7.03 78.23 33.32
C TYR A 2 5.93 77.14 33.26
N ALA A 3 4.64 77.50 33.24
CA ALA A 3 3.54 76.51 33.30
C ALA A 3 3.32 75.72 31.99
N ASN A 4 3.74 76.27 30.83
CA ASN A 4 3.51 75.62 29.53
C ASN A 4 4.53 74.53 29.19
N LEU A 5 5.77 74.60 29.70
CA LEU A 5 6.80 73.58 29.44
C LEU A 5 6.51 72.24 30.16
N ALA A 6 5.96 72.29 31.36
CA ALA A 6 5.65 71.08 32.14
C ALA A 6 4.49 70.28 31.51
N LYS A 7 3.48 70.96 30.97
CA LYS A 7 2.33 70.34 30.29
C LYS A 7 2.75 69.68 28.97
N MET A 8 3.64 70.32 28.20
CA MET A 8 4.19 69.74 26.97
C MET A 8 5.08 68.51 27.22
N LYS A 9 5.95 68.51 28.24
CA LYS A 9 6.76 67.32 28.58
C LYS A 9 5.89 66.12 28.98
N LYS A 10 4.81 66.32 29.73
CA LYS A 10 3.92 65.24 30.18
C LYS A 10 3.15 64.57 29.02
N ILE A 11 2.73 65.36 28.02
CA ILE A 11 2.05 64.85 26.81
C ILE A 11 3.02 64.11 25.89
N MET A 12 4.26 64.60 25.76
CA MET A 12 5.29 63.91 24.95
C MET A 12 5.73 62.57 25.55
N LEU A 13 5.85 62.49 26.89
CA LEU A 13 6.21 61.26 27.60
C LEU A 13 5.07 60.22 27.57
N SER A 14 3.81 60.62 27.72
CA SER A 14 2.67 59.69 27.63
C SER A 14 2.49 59.10 26.23
N GLY A 15 2.70 59.92 25.18
CA GLY A 15 2.66 59.44 23.79
C GLY A 15 3.78 58.45 23.44
N ARG A 16 4.98 58.60 24.03
CA ARG A 16 6.11 57.68 23.84
C ARG A 16 5.88 56.34 24.56
N LEU A 17 5.37 56.37 25.79
CA LEU A 17 5.01 55.16 26.55
C LEU A 17 3.91 54.36 25.84
N HIS A 18 2.90 55.03 25.28
CA HIS A 18 1.81 54.35 24.59
C HIS A 18 2.27 53.68 23.27
N LYS A 19 3.19 54.32 22.53
CA LYS A 19 3.82 53.73 21.32
C LYS A 19 4.71 52.53 21.62
N LEU A 20 5.50 52.57 22.70
CA LEU A 20 6.37 51.46 23.11
C LEU A 20 5.58 50.24 23.60
N GLN A 21 4.45 50.46 24.28
CA GLN A 21 3.58 49.39 24.74
C GLN A 21 2.85 48.70 23.56
N GLN A 22 2.38 49.47 22.57
CA GLN A 22 1.77 48.92 21.36
C GLN A 22 2.76 48.21 20.43
N SER A 23 4.02 48.64 20.35
CA SER A 23 5.03 47.95 19.54
C SER A 23 5.39 46.59 20.14
N SER A 24 5.54 46.51 21.47
CA SER A 24 5.82 45.25 22.18
C SER A 24 4.69 44.22 22.02
N PHE A 25 3.43 44.68 21.99
CA PHE A 25 2.27 43.83 21.78
C PHE A 25 2.24 43.26 20.34
N ARG A 26 2.47 44.10 19.32
CA ARG A 26 2.56 43.64 17.92
C ARG A 26 3.74 42.68 17.69
N GLN A 27 4.86 42.87 18.39
CA GLN A 27 6.04 42.00 18.30
C GLN A 27 5.77 40.62 18.94
N ARG A 28 5.11 40.59 20.10
CA ARG A 28 4.68 39.35 20.77
C ARG A 28 3.63 38.59 19.96
N MET A 29 2.68 39.31 19.34
CA MET A 29 1.64 38.72 18.49
C MET A 29 2.23 38.11 17.19
N ARG A 30 3.24 38.76 16.59
CA ARG A 30 3.98 38.21 15.45
C ARG A 30 4.81 36.97 15.81
N GLY A 31 5.44 36.96 16.99
CA GLY A 31 6.15 35.80 17.51
C GLY A 31 5.22 34.61 17.77
N CYS A 32 4.04 34.87 18.36
CA CYS A 32 3.02 33.83 18.59
C CYS A 32 2.47 33.27 17.27
N LEU A 33 2.21 34.12 16.27
CA LEU A 33 1.72 33.69 14.96
C LEU A 33 2.74 32.83 14.20
N LEU A 34 4.03 33.18 14.27
CA LEU A 34 5.11 32.37 13.68
C LEU A 34 5.28 31.02 14.39
N LEU A 35 5.14 30.97 15.71
CA LEU A 35 5.20 29.73 16.49
C LEU A 35 4.00 28.81 16.18
N VAL A 36 2.80 29.38 16.08
CA VAL A 36 1.59 28.65 15.68
C VAL A 36 1.71 28.13 14.25
N CYS A 37 2.21 28.94 13.31
CA CYS A 37 2.50 28.46 11.95
C CYS A 37 3.53 27.33 11.94
N MET A 38 4.65 27.44 12.67
CA MET A 38 5.65 26.35 12.75
C MET A 38 5.06 25.06 13.34
N LEU A 39 4.20 25.16 14.37
CA LEU A 39 3.52 24.00 14.94
C LEU A 39 2.51 23.37 13.95
N LEU A 40 1.80 24.19 13.18
CA LEU A 40 0.90 23.72 12.12
C LEU A 40 1.68 23.08 10.96
N PHE A 41 2.86 23.60 10.60
CA PHE A 41 3.74 22.98 9.60
C PHE A 41 4.37 21.66 10.09
N ALA A 42 4.65 21.54 11.39
CA ALA A 42 5.12 20.28 11.97
C ALA A 42 4.06 19.16 11.91
N SER A 43 2.76 19.49 12.05
CA SER A 43 1.70 18.49 11.91
C SER A 43 1.56 17.93 10.49
N VAL A 44 1.77 18.73 9.44
CA VAL A 44 1.70 18.23 8.05
C VAL A 44 2.92 17.37 7.69
N ALA A 45 4.09 17.61 8.30
CA ALA A 45 5.27 16.77 8.10
C ALA A 45 5.13 15.37 8.74
N ASN A 46 4.34 15.23 9.80
CA ASN A 46 4.05 13.93 10.43
C ASN A 46 3.08 13.06 9.60
N ALA A 47 2.31 13.62 8.68
CA ALA A 47 1.45 12.86 7.77
C ALA A 47 2.25 11.98 6.80
N GLN A 48 3.55 12.29 6.58
CA GLN A 48 4.45 11.47 5.77
C GLN A 48 4.90 10.17 6.47
N PHE A 49 4.58 10.00 7.76
CA PHE A 49 4.96 8.82 8.56
C PHE A 49 3.77 8.00 9.07
N GLU A 50 2.56 8.22 8.57
CA GLU A 50 1.45 7.32 8.87
C GLU A 50 1.72 5.94 8.27
N LYS A 51 1.52 4.90 9.08
CA LYS A 51 1.70 3.50 8.67
C LYS A 51 0.77 3.22 7.49
N PRO A 52 1.26 2.72 6.34
CA PRO A 52 0.42 2.45 5.19
C PRO A 52 -0.77 1.55 5.56
N GLU A 53 -1.96 1.99 5.18
CA GLU A 53 -3.19 1.23 5.30
C GLU A 53 -3.47 0.50 3.99
N PHE A 54 -3.72 -0.80 4.08
CA PHE A 54 -3.94 -1.67 2.93
C PHE A 54 -5.40 -2.11 2.90
N LYS A 55 -6.13 -1.66 1.89
CA LYS A 55 -7.50 -2.11 1.63
C LYS A 55 -7.49 -3.06 0.44
N LYS A 56 -7.85 -4.32 0.69
CA LYS A 56 -7.98 -5.33 -0.36
C LYS A 56 -9.18 -5.02 -1.24
N ILE A 57 -8.98 -5.12 -2.55
CA ILE A 57 -10.04 -5.10 -3.55
C ILE A 57 -10.64 -6.50 -3.66
N THR A 58 -11.96 -6.60 -3.57
CA THR A 58 -12.70 -7.84 -3.75
C THR A 58 -12.99 -8.10 -5.22
N ALA A 59 -13.39 -9.33 -5.57
CA ALA A 59 -13.64 -9.72 -6.95
C ALA A 59 -14.72 -8.85 -7.62
N ASP A 60 -15.76 -8.46 -6.87
CA ASP A 60 -16.84 -7.56 -7.29
C ASP A 60 -16.41 -6.09 -7.43
N GLN A 61 -15.37 -5.66 -6.72
CA GLN A 61 -14.82 -4.31 -6.80
C GLN A 61 -13.78 -4.16 -7.92
N HIS A 62 -13.28 -5.28 -8.47
CA HIS A 62 -12.16 -5.27 -9.41
C HIS A 62 -12.47 -4.44 -10.66
N GLU A 63 -13.68 -4.55 -11.23
CA GLU A 63 -14.05 -3.79 -12.43
C GLU A 63 -14.00 -2.27 -12.19
N GLN A 64 -14.60 -1.80 -11.09
CA GLN A 64 -14.55 -0.38 -10.72
C GLN A 64 -13.11 0.08 -10.46
N PHE A 65 -12.30 -0.74 -9.78
CA PHE A 65 -10.90 -0.44 -9.54
C PHE A 65 -10.12 -0.32 -10.87
N SER A 66 -10.32 -1.25 -11.80
CA SER A 66 -9.66 -1.22 -13.11
C SER A 66 -10.04 0.03 -13.90
N GLN A 67 -11.30 0.45 -13.86
CA GLN A 67 -11.76 1.70 -14.50
C GLN A 67 -11.14 2.93 -13.83
N GLN A 68 -11.11 3.00 -12.50
CA GLN A 68 -10.52 4.11 -11.76
C GLN A 68 -9.03 4.30 -12.08
N PHE A 69 -8.34 3.21 -12.43
CA PHE A 69 -6.90 3.16 -12.58
C PHE A 69 -6.47 2.73 -14.00
N GLU A 70 -7.30 2.97 -15.01
CA GLU A 70 -7.07 2.52 -16.39
C GLU A 70 -5.79 3.12 -17.00
N ASP A 71 -5.46 4.37 -16.68
CA ASP A 71 -4.31 5.11 -17.23
C ASP A 71 -2.99 4.85 -16.48
N ILE A 72 -2.93 3.83 -15.61
CA ILE A 72 -1.74 3.56 -14.82
C ILE A 72 -0.71 2.74 -15.58
N ASN A 73 0.51 3.27 -15.55
CA ASN A 73 1.70 2.54 -15.90
C ASN A 73 2.17 1.69 -14.70
N TRP A 74 1.82 0.42 -14.71
CA TRP A 74 2.29 -0.57 -13.72
C TRP A 74 3.80 -0.81 -13.83
N THR A 75 4.47 -0.93 -12.68
CA THR A 75 5.90 -1.21 -12.61
C THR A 75 6.25 -2.00 -11.36
N GLY A 76 7.27 -2.86 -11.47
CA GLY A 76 7.93 -3.47 -10.30
C GLY A 76 9.06 -2.62 -9.73
N ARG A 77 9.39 -1.48 -10.36
CA ARG A 77 10.47 -0.61 -9.88
C ARG A 77 10.15 -0.04 -8.50
N GLY A 78 11.15 0.00 -7.63
CA GLY A 78 10.98 0.35 -6.21
C GLY A 78 10.45 -0.77 -5.32
N LEU A 79 10.20 -1.97 -5.88
CA LEU A 79 9.72 -3.14 -5.15
C LEU A 79 10.74 -4.30 -5.14
N TYR A 80 11.95 -4.06 -5.66
CA TYR A 80 13.02 -5.06 -5.79
C TYR A 80 13.87 -5.24 -4.54
N ASP A 81 13.74 -4.36 -3.55
CA ASP A 81 14.47 -4.52 -2.30
C ASP A 81 14.08 -5.87 -1.68
N ASN A 82 15.09 -6.68 -1.36
CA ASN A 82 14.87 -7.95 -0.69
C ASN A 82 14.26 -7.72 0.70
N THR A 83 13.30 -8.55 1.03
CA THR A 83 12.56 -8.58 2.28
C THR A 83 12.43 -10.02 2.75
N ASP A 84 12.11 -10.22 4.03
CA ASP A 84 11.92 -11.57 4.60
C ASP A 84 10.89 -12.40 3.83
N LEU A 85 9.96 -11.78 3.10
CA LEU A 85 8.96 -12.47 2.29
C LEU A 85 9.57 -13.12 1.05
N ASP A 86 10.64 -12.56 0.48
CA ASP A 86 11.21 -13.02 -0.80
C ASP A 86 11.89 -14.39 -0.65
N ASP A 87 12.24 -14.82 0.57
CA ASP A 87 12.84 -16.12 0.89
C ASP A 87 11.82 -17.14 1.47
N ILE A 88 10.52 -16.81 1.47
CA ILE A 88 9.47 -17.68 2.00
C ILE A 88 8.73 -18.38 0.86
N LYS A 89 8.50 -19.69 1.02
CA LYS A 89 7.69 -20.49 0.10
C LYS A 89 6.32 -19.86 -0.15
N THR A 90 5.92 -19.78 -1.42
CA THR A 90 4.71 -19.06 -1.82
C THR A 90 3.45 -19.58 -1.16
N ASN A 91 3.34 -20.90 -0.93
CA ASN A 91 2.21 -21.50 -0.21
C ASN A 91 2.07 -20.99 1.25
N LYS A 92 3.17 -20.73 1.95
CA LYS A 92 3.17 -20.13 3.29
C LYS A 92 2.72 -18.67 3.22
N ILE A 93 3.20 -17.93 2.23
CA ILE A 93 2.77 -16.54 2.02
C ILE A 93 1.28 -16.49 1.69
N ARG A 94 0.78 -17.38 0.84
CA ARG A 94 -0.63 -17.49 0.47
C ARG A 94 -1.54 -17.76 1.66
N ALA A 95 -1.14 -18.63 2.60
CA ALA A 95 -1.88 -18.86 3.84
C ALA A 95 -1.89 -17.62 4.75
N LYS A 96 -0.78 -16.87 4.81
CA LYS A 96 -0.71 -15.59 5.55
C LYS A 96 -1.59 -14.52 4.89
N LEU A 97 -1.61 -14.44 3.57
CA LEU A 97 -2.52 -13.57 2.83
C LEU A 97 -3.99 -13.93 3.09
N GLN A 98 -4.32 -15.22 3.14
CA GLN A 98 -5.65 -15.70 3.51
C GLN A 98 -6.05 -15.23 4.90
N ALA A 99 -5.17 -15.36 5.89
CA ALA A 99 -5.45 -14.91 7.25
C ALA A 99 -5.63 -13.39 7.35
N ALA A 100 -4.82 -12.60 6.63
CA ALA A 100 -4.87 -11.14 6.71
C ALA A 100 -5.98 -10.50 5.86
N PHE A 101 -6.30 -11.08 4.71
CA PHE A 101 -7.09 -10.43 3.67
C PHE A 101 -8.19 -11.32 3.08
N GLY A 102 -8.29 -12.58 3.50
CA GLY A 102 -9.24 -13.54 2.94
C GLY A 102 -8.88 -13.94 1.51
N ASN A 103 -9.89 -14.27 0.71
CA ASN A 103 -9.71 -14.77 -0.65
C ASN A 103 -9.01 -13.75 -1.58
N PRO A 104 -8.24 -14.24 -2.57
CA PRO A 104 -7.66 -13.41 -3.63
C PRO A 104 -8.72 -12.55 -4.33
N THR A 105 -8.26 -11.49 -5.00
CA THR A 105 -9.12 -10.71 -5.89
C THR A 105 -9.41 -11.47 -7.17
N LYS A 106 -8.41 -12.19 -7.69
CA LYS A 106 -8.52 -13.11 -8.83
C LYS A 106 -7.72 -14.38 -8.55
N THR A 107 -8.20 -15.50 -9.04
CA THR A 107 -7.55 -16.81 -9.05
C THR A 107 -7.31 -17.25 -10.48
N LEU A 108 -6.53 -18.31 -10.69
CA LEU A 108 -6.38 -18.92 -12.02
C LEU A 108 -7.74 -19.26 -12.67
N GLU A 109 -8.72 -19.70 -11.89
CA GLU A 109 -10.08 -19.99 -12.36
C GLU A 109 -10.76 -18.75 -12.97
N ASP A 110 -10.55 -17.58 -12.35
CA ASP A 110 -11.09 -16.31 -12.86
C ASP A 110 -10.36 -15.84 -14.13
N LEU A 111 -9.09 -16.20 -14.28
CA LEU A 111 -8.21 -15.69 -15.32
C LEU A 111 -8.25 -16.55 -16.60
N ILE A 112 -8.39 -17.88 -16.46
CA ILE A 112 -8.23 -18.83 -17.57
C ILE A 112 -9.22 -18.62 -18.73
N ASN A 113 -10.41 -18.11 -18.42
CA ASN A 113 -11.48 -17.88 -19.40
C ASN A 113 -11.50 -16.44 -19.94
N THR A 114 -10.54 -15.60 -19.57
CA THR A 114 -10.48 -14.21 -20.02
C THR A 114 -9.79 -14.07 -21.37
N LYS A 115 -10.24 -13.10 -22.17
CA LYS A 115 -9.58 -12.77 -23.44
C LYS A 115 -8.15 -12.31 -23.17
N GLY A 116 -7.16 -13.00 -23.74
CA GLY A 116 -5.75 -12.68 -23.59
C GLY A 116 -5.04 -13.43 -22.45
N PHE A 117 -5.69 -14.40 -21.81
CA PHE A 117 -5.01 -15.37 -20.97
C PHE A 117 -3.88 -16.05 -21.76
N ARG A 118 -2.68 -16.11 -21.17
CA ARG A 118 -1.53 -16.77 -21.76
C ARG A 118 -1.13 -17.93 -20.87
N PRO A 119 -1.25 -19.19 -21.32
CA PRO A 119 -0.85 -20.34 -20.54
C PRO A 119 0.57 -20.25 -19.98
N GLY A 120 1.52 -19.72 -20.76
CA GLY A 120 2.91 -19.48 -20.32
C GLY A 120 3.08 -18.40 -19.24
N LYS A 121 1.99 -17.83 -18.72
CA LYS A 121 1.93 -16.85 -17.63
C LYS A 121 0.79 -17.20 -16.66
N ALA A 122 0.59 -18.48 -16.37
CA ALA A 122 -0.45 -18.95 -15.47
C ALA A 122 -0.22 -18.39 -14.05
N ILE A 123 -0.87 -17.27 -13.74
CA ILE A 123 -0.87 -16.69 -12.39
C ILE A 123 -1.77 -17.55 -11.51
N GLN A 124 -1.25 -18.02 -10.37
CA GLN A 124 -2.06 -18.79 -9.41
C GLN A 124 -3.15 -17.91 -8.78
N PHE A 125 -2.74 -16.74 -8.30
CA PHE A 125 -3.63 -15.77 -7.68
C PHE A 125 -3.11 -14.33 -7.77
N GLU A 126 -4.04 -13.39 -7.64
CA GLU A 126 -3.77 -11.95 -7.56
C GLU A 126 -4.51 -11.35 -6.36
N TYR A 127 -3.77 -10.58 -5.55
CA TYR A 127 -4.35 -9.66 -4.58
C TYR A 127 -4.14 -8.23 -5.07
N TRP A 128 -5.23 -7.49 -5.18
CA TRP A 128 -5.23 -6.08 -5.54
C TRP A 128 -5.57 -5.23 -4.32
N PHE A 129 -4.94 -4.06 -4.22
CA PHE A 129 -5.07 -3.18 -3.09
C PHE A 129 -5.17 -1.71 -3.52
N THR A 130 -5.90 -0.93 -2.73
CA THR A 130 -5.59 0.50 -2.55
C THR A 130 -4.79 0.67 -1.26
N VAL A 131 -3.69 1.41 -1.36
CA VAL A 131 -2.89 1.84 -0.22
C VAL A 131 -3.22 3.29 0.07
N ASN A 132 -3.58 3.60 1.32
CA ASN A 132 -4.07 4.92 1.74
C ASN A 132 -5.12 5.48 0.77
N ASP A 133 -6.08 4.62 0.38
CA ASP A 133 -7.20 4.89 -0.53
C ASP A 133 -6.89 5.38 -1.96
N SER A 134 -5.63 5.57 -2.32
CA SER A 134 -5.26 6.32 -3.54
C SER A 134 -4.11 5.72 -4.34
N ILE A 135 -3.33 4.83 -3.73
CA ILE A 135 -2.15 4.21 -4.36
C ILE A 135 -2.50 2.77 -4.74
N PRO A 136 -2.64 2.44 -6.03
CA PRO A 136 -2.94 1.09 -6.44
C PRO A 136 -1.69 0.22 -6.38
N MET A 137 -1.86 -0.98 -5.85
CA MET A 137 -0.83 -2.01 -5.71
C MET A 137 -1.44 -3.38 -6.02
N MET A 138 -0.67 -4.25 -6.65
CA MET A 138 -1.01 -5.66 -6.83
C MET A 138 0.12 -6.57 -6.35
N VAL A 139 -0.27 -7.75 -5.87
CA VAL A 139 0.63 -8.80 -5.43
C VAL A 139 0.19 -10.10 -6.09
N LEU A 140 1.09 -10.76 -6.80
CA LEU A 140 0.78 -11.90 -7.67
C LEU A 140 1.77 -13.05 -7.46
N ASP A 141 1.26 -14.26 -7.63
CA ASP A 141 2.04 -15.49 -7.71
C ASP A 141 2.04 -16.02 -9.16
N VAL A 142 3.17 -15.87 -9.84
CA VAL A 142 3.34 -16.27 -11.26
C VAL A 142 3.95 -17.65 -11.44
N ASP A 143 4.57 -18.19 -10.39
CA ASP A 143 5.36 -19.43 -10.47
C ASP A 143 4.77 -20.55 -9.60
N GLY A 144 3.72 -20.23 -8.84
CA GLY A 144 2.93 -21.17 -8.07
C GLY A 144 3.62 -21.65 -6.79
N PRO A 145 3.29 -22.86 -6.31
CA PRO A 145 3.72 -23.35 -5.00
C PRO A 145 5.20 -23.77 -4.94
N PHE A 146 5.94 -23.66 -6.05
CA PHE A 146 7.28 -24.23 -6.20
C PHE A 146 8.40 -23.24 -5.91
N THR A 147 8.09 -21.95 -5.87
CA THR A 147 9.05 -20.87 -5.69
C THR A 147 8.91 -20.22 -4.32
N ASP A 148 9.76 -19.23 -4.09
CA ASP A 148 9.75 -18.36 -2.93
C ASP A 148 9.37 -16.93 -3.38
N GLY A 149 8.80 -16.16 -2.47
CA GLY A 149 8.44 -14.78 -2.70
C GLY A 149 7.17 -14.59 -3.53
N LEU A 150 6.91 -13.32 -3.87
CA LEU A 150 5.79 -12.90 -4.71
C LEU A 150 6.23 -11.75 -5.61
N VAL A 151 5.54 -11.59 -6.73
CA VAL A 151 5.75 -10.43 -7.60
C VAL A 151 4.85 -9.29 -7.14
N PHE A 152 5.41 -8.08 -7.06
CA PHE A 152 4.70 -6.88 -6.68
C PHE A 152 4.62 -5.92 -7.87
N GLY A 153 3.45 -5.32 -8.06
CA GLY A 153 3.23 -4.23 -9.01
C GLY A 153 2.69 -3.00 -8.31
N GLY A 154 3.23 -1.83 -8.65
CA GLY A 154 2.72 -0.54 -8.20
C GLY A 154 2.59 0.45 -9.36
N ALA A 155 1.85 1.53 -9.14
CA ALA A 155 1.79 2.61 -10.13
C ALA A 155 3.10 3.41 -10.17
N SER A 156 3.65 3.60 -11.37
CA SER A 156 4.94 4.30 -11.58
C SER A 156 5.01 5.70 -10.97
N LYS A 157 3.88 6.42 -10.89
CA LYS A 157 3.80 7.75 -10.25
C LYS A 157 4.11 7.75 -8.75
N TYR A 158 4.09 6.59 -8.10
CA TYR A 158 4.34 6.41 -6.66
C TYR A 158 5.59 5.58 -6.38
N ILE A 159 6.50 5.46 -7.35
CA ILE A 159 7.71 4.61 -7.27
C ILE A 159 8.55 4.85 -6.01
N ASP A 160 8.68 6.10 -5.56
CA ASP A 160 9.48 6.46 -4.39
C ASP A 160 8.85 6.02 -3.06
N LEU A 161 7.53 5.76 -3.05
CA LEU A 161 6.79 5.28 -1.88
C LEU A 161 6.80 3.74 -1.79
N MET A 162 7.01 3.06 -2.92
CA MET A 162 6.92 1.61 -3.04
C MET A 162 7.83 0.83 -2.07
N PRO A 163 9.09 1.23 -1.81
CA PRO A 163 9.94 0.50 -0.89
C PRO A 163 9.37 0.46 0.54
N GLN A 164 8.82 1.59 1.02
CA GLN A 164 8.21 1.67 2.34
C GLN A 164 6.88 0.92 2.41
N ILE A 165 6.09 0.96 1.34
CA ILE A 165 4.84 0.21 1.22
C ILE A 165 5.13 -1.30 1.27
N LYS A 166 6.06 -1.82 0.46
CA LYS A 166 6.47 -3.24 0.49
C LYS A 166 6.93 -3.65 1.88
N ARG A 167 7.84 -2.90 2.52
CA ARG A 167 8.31 -3.21 3.88
C ARG A 167 7.17 -3.26 4.91
N SER A 168 6.20 -2.37 4.80
CA SER A 168 5.05 -2.32 5.71
C SER A 168 4.09 -3.48 5.48
N PHE A 169 3.85 -3.84 4.22
CA PHE A 169 3.08 -5.00 3.83
C PHE A 169 3.70 -6.31 4.32
N VAL A 170 5.01 -6.49 4.07
CA VAL A 170 5.77 -7.66 4.53
C VAL A 170 5.71 -7.79 6.04
N ARG A 171 5.97 -6.70 6.79
CA ARG A 171 5.86 -6.72 8.25
C ARG A 171 4.47 -7.15 8.73
N LYS A 172 3.40 -6.69 8.06
CA LYS A 172 2.02 -7.10 8.39
C LYS A 172 1.85 -8.61 8.21
N LEU A 173 2.36 -9.20 7.13
CA LEU A 173 2.26 -10.65 6.88
C LEU A 173 3.15 -11.48 7.80
N MET A 174 4.36 -11.00 8.11
CA MET A 174 5.28 -11.71 8.99
C MET A 174 4.76 -11.83 10.41
N ASN A 175 3.99 -10.84 10.87
CA ASN A 175 3.36 -10.84 12.20
C ASN A 175 2.12 -11.76 12.31
N ILE A 176 1.73 -12.46 11.24
CA ILE A 176 0.62 -13.42 11.29
C ILE A 176 1.16 -14.74 11.84
N GLU A 177 0.73 -15.11 13.04
CA GLU A 177 1.13 -16.36 13.69
C GLU A 177 0.30 -17.55 13.18
N GLU A 178 -1.00 -17.34 12.97
CA GLU A 178 -1.95 -18.37 12.53
C GLU A 178 -2.26 -18.21 11.03
N PRO A 179 -1.81 -19.12 10.16
CA PRO A 179 -2.13 -19.05 8.73
C PRO A 179 -3.60 -19.41 8.48
N GLY A 180 -4.18 -18.87 7.40
CA GLY A 180 -5.57 -19.10 7.02
C GLY A 180 -5.71 -20.24 6.01
N ASP A 181 -6.74 -21.06 6.20
CA ASP A 181 -7.06 -22.18 5.31
C ASP A 181 -7.42 -21.71 3.89
N TYR A 182 -6.81 -22.33 2.88
CA TYR A 182 -7.09 -22.05 1.47
C TYR A 182 -6.96 -23.30 0.60
N SER A 183 -7.60 -23.26 -0.58
CA SER A 183 -7.45 -24.26 -1.65
C SER A 183 -7.55 -23.55 -2.98
N ASP A 184 -6.46 -23.56 -3.74
CA ASP A 184 -6.35 -22.96 -5.07
C ASP A 184 -5.92 -24.01 -6.11
N TYR A 185 -5.96 -23.63 -7.38
CA TYR A 185 -5.40 -24.40 -8.48
C TYR A 185 -4.25 -23.65 -9.12
N PHE A 186 -3.24 -24.40 -9.55
CA PHE A 186 -2.12 -23.89 -10.32
C PHE A 186 -1.87 -24.79 -11.52
N TYR A 187 -1.64 -24.18 -12.67
CA TYR A 187 -1.15 -24.88 -13.85
C TYR A 187 0.32 -24.54 -14.05
N SER A 188 1.20 -25.55 -14.02
CA SER A 188 2.62 -25.37 -14.30
C SER A 188 2.88 -25.53 -15.79
N PRO A 189 3.19 -24.46 -16.53
CA PRO A 189 3.38 -24.54 -17.98
C PRO A 189 4.62 -25.37 -18.34
N GLU A 190 5.68 -25.25 -17.55
CA GLU A 190 6.93 -26.02 -17.72
C GLU A 190 6.74 -27.53 -17.59
N ARG A 191 5.74 -27.95 -16.80
CA ARG A 191 5.45 -29.35 -16.51
C ARG A 191 4.24 -29.86 -17.28
N GLU A 192 3.54 -28.96 -17.98
CA GLU A 192 2.22 -29.18 -18.58
C GLU A 192 1.24 -29.88 -17.61
N GLN A 193 1.26 -29.47 -16.34
CA GLN A 193 0.65 -30.23 -15.24
C GLN A 193 -0.17 -29.33 -14.32
N TRP A 194 -1.39 -29.78 -14.01
CA TRP A 194 -2.25 -29.18 -13.00
C TRP A 194 -1.92 -29.64 -11.60
N PHE A 195 -2.05 -28.71 -10.65
CA PHE A 195 -1.88 -28.90 -9.23
C PHE A 195 -3.04 -28.31 -8.44
N ARG A 196 -3.46 -29.02 -7.40
CA ARG A 196 -4.23 -28.46 -6.29
C ARG A 196 -3.27 -28.07 -5.18
N VAL A 197 -3.35 -26.81 -4.74
CA VAL A 197 -2.48 -26.24 -3.71
C VAL A 197 -3.35 -25.82 -2.54
N GLU A 198 -3.09 -26.37 -1.36
CA GLU A 198 -3.91 -26.09 -0.18
C GLU A 198 -3.08 -25.95 1.09
N TYR A 199 -3.58 -25.13 2.00
CA TYR A 199 -3.25 -25.18 3.41
C TYR A 199 -4.55 -25.45 4.16
N LYS A 200 -4.58 -26.52 4.94
CA LYS A 200 -5.76 -26.91 5.71
C LYS A 200 -5.36 -27.66 6.97
N ASN A 201 -5.96 -27.32 8.10
CA ASN A 201 -5.71 -27.99 9.39
C ASN A 201 -4.21 -28.06 9.76
N GLY A 202 -3.44 -27.02 9.45
CA GLY A 202 -2.00 -26.98 9.79
C GLY A 202 -1.06 -27.61 8.76
N GLU A 203 -1.58 -28.23 7.70
CA GLU A 203 -0.77 -28.92 6.69
C GLU A 203 -0.79 -28.21 5.34
N TYR A 204 0.38 -28.10 4.72
CA TYR A 204 0.54 -27.64 3.34
C TYR A 204 0.58 -28.84 2.40
N LYS A 205 -0.27 -28.82 1.35
CA LYS A 205 -0.31 -29.88 0.35
C LYS A 205 -0.27 -29.31 -1.06
N THR A 206 0.47 -29.99 -1.93
CA THR A 206 0.50 -29.73 -3.37
C THR A 206 0.36 -31.06 -4.09
N GLU A 207 -0.80 -31.26 -4.73
CA GLU A 207 -1.18 -32.52 -5.34
C GLU A 207 -1.33 -32.38 -6.85
N LYS A 208 -0.72 -33.29 -7.61
CA LYS A 208 -0.94 -33.39 -9.05
C LYS A 208 -2.36 -33.86 -9.32
N ILE A 209 -3.05 -33.18 -10.20
CA ILE A 209 -4.41 -33.53 -10.66
C ILE A 209 -4.44 -33.53 -12.19
N SER A 210 -5.44 -34.14 -12.81
CA SER A 210 -5.57 -34.12 -14.28
C SER A 210 -5.90 -32.71 -14.79
N SER A 211 -6.96 -32.14 -14.27
CA SER A 211 -7.41 -30.75 -14.44
C SER A 211 -8.56 -30.51 -13.46
N PRO A 212 -8.79 -29.26 -13.03
CA PRO A 212 -10.02 -28.89 -12.35
C PRO A 212 -11.22 -28.92 -13.30
N ASN A 213 -12.42 -29.15 -12.75
CA ASN A 213 -13.64 -29.12 -13.55
C ASN A 213 -13.85 -27.74 -14.17
N GLY A 214 -14.10 -27.68 -15.49
CA GLY A 214 -14.35 -26.43 -16.21
C GLY A 214 -13.11 -25.56 -16.45
N MET A 215 -11.90 -26.09 -16.21
CA MET A 215 -10.64 -25.41 -16.47
C MET A 215 -9.81 -26.18 -17.48
N ASP A 216 -9.72 -25.62 -18.69
CA ASP A 216 -8.93 -26.18 -19.79
C ASP A 216 -7.92 -25.15 -20.27
N ILE A 217 -6.66 -25.57 -20.39
CA ILE A 217 -5.60 -24.73 -20.94
C ILE A 217 -5.69 -24.78 -22.46
N ASN A 218 -6.04 -23.66 -23.08
CA ASN A 218 -6.02 -23.51 -24.52
C ASN A 218 -4.72 -22.82 -24.95
N TYR A 219 -3.84 -23.56 -25.63
CA TYR A 219 -2.56 -23.08 -26.13
C TYR A 219 -2.66 -22.36 -27.50
N ASP A 220 -3.83 -22.42 -28.14
CA ASP A 220 -4.06 -21.92 -29.50
C ASP A 220 -4.69 -20.50 -29.52
N GLN A 221 -4.78 -19.81 -28.37
CA GLN A 221 -5.33 -18.44 -28.24
C GLN A 221 -4.26 -17.33 -28.22
#